data_AF-A0A955NIM2-F1
#
_entry.id   AF-A0A955NIM2-F1
#
_cell.length_a   1.000
_cell.length_b   1.000
_cell.length_c   1.000
_cell.angle_alpha   90.00
_cell.angle_beta   90.00
_cell.angle_gamma   90.00
#
_symmetry.space_group_name_H-M   'P 1'
#
loop_
_entity.id
_entity.type
_entity.pdbx_description
1 polymer ?
#
loop_
_entity_poly.entity_id
_entity_poly.type
_entity_poly.pdbx_seq_one_letter_code
_entity_poly.pdbx_strand_id
1 'polypeptide(L)'
;FFGPSTLEETSQGVWGLEKNWDAPISENRHIAETLNLWRSAEKRGGEALKENWRFQMYLFRAVFDAYIQIRHEKEMEYQRQAYSELAKASEIGAAQAIAAAREALAQADRIRIRPDLRLRLEQLGVDLQASIGYQMSVREPYRARNPERGALLDKADRPLNDRPWLENRFDQILALEKEGERLAAIDQILNWDDPGPGGFYDDLGNATLQPHLVRQTTWEEDPMFITGPQEAHYRSLNNETLEIDPLKFSWLDQAQTLYGVPLKVAYKDLDPSAEYRVRVTYFGRYHSPMRLVADGDIEIHGPMTDSDPVWPVEFDIPKKATEDGKLELSWELVEGRGCQVAEVWLMKK
;
A
#
# COMPACT_ATOMS: atom_id res chain seq x y z
N PHE A 1 24.88 0.31 -27.09
CA PHE A 1 23.47 0.51 -26.74
C PHE A 1 23.14 1.99 -26.57
N PHE A 2 23.87 2.74 -25.71
CA PHE A 2 23.70 4.19 -25.50
C PHE A 2 24.89 5.07 -25.93
N GLY A 3 25.95 4.47 -26.48
CA GLY A 3 27.17 5.16 -26.91
C GLY A 3 28.22 5.25 -25.80
N PRO A 4 29.52 5.38 -26.14
CA PRO A 4 30.60 5.40 -25.17
C PRO A 4 30.61 6.66 -24.28
N SER A 5 30.04 7.77 -24.74
CA SER A 5 30.01 9.06 -24.02
C SER A 5 29.08 9.08 -22.80
N THR A 6 28.24 8.06 -22.62
CA THR A 6 27.25 7.95 -21.54
C THR A 6 27.40 6.64 -20.76
N LEU A 7 28.49 5.89 -21.00
CA LEU A 7 28.69 4.55 -20.46
C LEU A 7 28.61 4.52 -18.94
N GLU A 8 29.28 5.46 -18.27
CA GLU A 8 29.33 5.51 -16.81
C GLU A 8 27.95 5.78 -16.21
N GLU A 9 27.28 6.85 -16.66
CA GLU A 9 25.96 7.23 -16.15
C GLU A 9 24.90 6.17 -16.43
N THR A 10 24.90 5.59 -17.63
CA THR A 10 23.88 4.60 -17.99
C THR A 10 24.11 3.26 -17.30
N SER A 11 25.36 2.85 -17.08
CA SER A 11 25.67 1.63 -16.32
C SER A 11 25.29 1.78 -14.86
N GLN A 12 25.68 2.89 -14.22
CA GLN A 12 25.28 3.18 -12.83
C GLN A 12 23.77 3.41 -12.73
N GLY A 13 23.17 4.06 -13.73
CA GLY A 13 21.74 4.36 -13.77
C GLY A 13 20.86 3.12 -13.81
N VAL A 14 21.27 2.05 -14.52
CA VAL A 14 20.55 0.77 -14.50
C VAL A 14 20.55 0.16 -13.10
N TRP A 15 21.72 0.08 -12.43
CA TRP A 15 21.78 -0.38 -11.05
C TRP A 15 21.05 0.56 -10.08
N GLY A 16 21.03 1.85 -10.36
CA GLY A 16 20.26 2.83 -9.61
C GLY A 16 18.77 2.57 -9.64
N LEU A 17 18.22 2.08 -10.76
CA LEU A 17 16.81 1.72 -10.85
C LEU A 17 16.45 0.50 -9.99
N GLU A 18 17.37 -0.46 -9.82
CA GLU A 18 17.19 -1.56 -8.87
C GLU A 18 17.21 -1.03 -7.43
N LYS A 19 18.18 -0.16 -7.10
CA LYS A 19 18.30 0.47 -5.77
C LYS A 19 17.09 1.32 -5.38
N ASN A 20 16.30 1.80 -6.34
CA ASN A 20 15.05 2.51 -6.05
C ASN A 20 14.02 1.64 -5.31
N TRP A 21 14.22 0.31 -5.25
CA TRP A 21 13.35 -0.64 -4.56
C TRP A 21 13.91 -1.19 -3.23
N ASP A 22 15.13 -0.80 -2.83
CA ASP A 22 15.81 -1.38 -1.66
C ASP A 22 15.24 -0.90 -0.30
N ALA A 23 14.34 0.08 -0.29
CA ALA A 23 13.79 0.70 0.92
C ALA A 23 12.42 1.33 0.66
N PRO A 24 11.61 1.59 1.72
CA PRO A 24 10.40 2.39 1.60
C PRO A 24 10.65 3.70 0.86
N ILE A 25 9.71 4.09 0.00
CA ILE A 25 9.90 5.23 -0.92
C ILE A 25 10.20 6.54 -0.18
N SER A 26 9.67 6.73 1.04
CA SER A 26 9.95 7.88 1.91
C SER A 26 11.38 7.94 2.43
N GLU A 27 12.07 6.80 2.51
CA GLU A 27 13.41 6.69 3.09
C GLU A 27 14.49 6.49 2.02
N ASN A 28 14.09 6.15 0.79
CA ASN A 28 15.02 5.82 -0.28
C ASN A 28 15.72 7.05 -0.86
N ARG A 29 16.96 7.29 -0.41
CA ARG A 29 17.78 8.43 -0.85
C ARG A 29 18.34 8.29 -2.27
N HIS A 30 18.34 7.08 -2.84
CA HIS A 30 18.94 6.81 -4.15
C HIS A 30 18.08 7.29 -5.31
N ILE A 31 16.77 7.47 -5.14
CA ILE A 31 15.85 7.86 -6.21
C ILE A 31 16.28 9.16 -6.90
N ALA A 32 16.70 10.17 -6.13
CA ALA A 32 17.18 11.43 -6.67
C ALA A 32 18.52 11.28 -7.42
N GLU A 33 19.43 10.46 -6.89
CA GLU A 33 20.72 10.14 -7.51
C GLU A 33 20.52 9.42 -8.85
N THR A 34 19.65 8.41 -8.89
CA THR A 34 19.27 7.66 -10.08
C THR A 34 18.72 8.60 -11.16
N LEU A 35 17.78 9.49 -10.82
CA LEU A 35 17.27 10.48 -11.77
C LEU A 35 18.37 11.39 -12.32
N ASN A 36 19.32 11.82 -11.47
CA ASN A 36 20.42 12.68 -11.90
C ASN A 36 21.37 11.97 -12.87
N LEU A 37 21.62 10.66 -12.69
CA LEU A 37 22.40 9.85 -13.64
C LEU A 37 21.73 9.84 -15.02
N TRP A 38 20.43 9.53 -15.08
CA TRP A 38 19.69 9.48 -16.35
C TRP A 38 19.60 10.85 -17.03
N ARG A 39 19.37 11.94 -16.28
CA ARG A 39 19.40 13.31 -16.83
C ARG A 39 20.77 13.71 -17.35
N SER A 40 21.84 13.29 -16.66
CA SER A 40 23.22 13.56 -17.09
C SER A 40 23.56 12.80 -18.37
N ALA A 41 23.15 11.53 -18.46
CA ALA A 41 23.29 10.73 -19.68
C ALA A 41 22.54 11.37 -20.86
N GLU A 42 21.30 11.83 -20.66
CA GLU A 42 20.52 12.50 -21.70
C GLU A 42 21.24 13.74 -22.25
N LYS A 43 21.74 14.58 -21.35
CA LYS A 43 22.47 15.80 -21.72
C LYS A 43 23.74 15.51 -22.53
N ARG A 44 24.48 14.45 -22.17
CA ARG A 44 25.73 14.06 -22.85
C ARG A 44 25.49 13.35 -24.18
N GLY A 45 24.45 12.51 -24.25
CA GLY A 45 24.12 11.76 -25.46
C GLY A 45 23.43 12.57 -26.55
N GLY A 46 22.81 13.71 -26.17
CA GLY A 46 22.17 14.61 -27.11
C GLY A 46 21.00 13.96 -27.86
N GLU A 47 20.78 14.38 -29.10
CA GLU A 47 19.59 13.98 -29.88
C GLU A 47 19.52 12.47 -30.14
N ALA A 48 20.66 11.82 -30.34
CA ALA A 48 20.72 10.38 -30.59
C ALA A 48 20.15 9.53 -29.44
N LEU A 49 20.24 10.02 -28.19
CA LEU A 49 19.61 9.34 -27.05
C LEU A 49 18.15 9.70 -26.86
N LYS A 50 17.75 10.92 -27.23
CA LYS A 50 16.34 11.32 -27.15
C LYS A 50 15.45 10.49 -28.06
N GLU A 51 15.96 10.05 -29.22
CA GLU A 51 15.23 9.16 -30.14
C GLU A 51 15.37 7.67 -29.79
N ASN A 52 16.18 7.32 -28.77
CA ASN A 52 16.42 5.94 -28.39
C ASN A 52 15.37 5.47 -27.39
N TRP A 53 14.40 4.68 -27.86
CA TRP A 53 13.30 4.18 -27.02
C TRP A 53 13.74 3.44 -25.76
N ARG A 54 14.88 2.72 -25.76
CA ARG A 54 15.38 2.07 -24.54
C ARG A 54 15.82 3.09 -23.51
N PHE A 55 16.49 4.15 -23.96
CA PHE A 55 16.89 5.24 -23.09
C PHE A 55 15.67 5.98 -22.54
N GLN A 56 14.70 6.30 -23.40
CA GLN A 56 13.43 6.91 -23.02
C GLN A 56 12.70 6.08 -21.94
N MET A 57 12.65 4.74 -22.06
CA MET A 57 12.03 3.86 -21.06
C MET A 57 12.70 3.97 -19.68
N TYR A 58 14.03 3.91 -19.63
CA TYR A 58 14.75 3.99 -18.36
C TYR A 58 14.66 5.39 -17.74
N LEU A 59 14.76 6.45 -18.55
CA LEU A 59 14.56 7.81 -18.09
C LEU A 59 13.12 8.03 -17.60
N PHE A 60 12.11 7.48 -18.30
CA PHE A 60 10.72 7.53 -17.85
C PHE A 60 10.60 6.90 -16.46
N ARG A 61 11.17 5.72 -16.26
CA ARG A 61 11.16 5.05 -14.95
C ARG A 61 11.80 5.89 -13.85
N ALA A 62 12.99 6.45 -14.10
CA ALA A 62 13.69 7.30 -13.13
C ALA A 62 12.90 8.58 -12.79
N VAL A 63 12.27 9.20 -13.79
CA VAL A 63 11.40 10.37 -13.58
C VAL A 63 10.17 9.98 -12.78
N PHE A 64 9.58 8.81 -13.06
CA PHE A 64 8.37 8.32 -12.40
C PHE A 64 8.64 8.05 -10.91
N ASP A 65 9.71 7.33 -10.57
CA ASP A 65 10.08 7.05 -9.17
C ASP A 65 10.28 8.35 -8.37
N ALA A 66 11.02 9.32 -8.93
CA ALA A 66 11.23 10.62 -8.29
C ALA A 66 9.95 11.43 -8.16
N TYR A 67 9.05 11.36 -9.15
CA TYR A 67 7.76 12.02 -9.08
C TYR A 67 6.87 11.46 -7.98
N ILE A 68 6.76 10.13 -7.89
CA ILE A 68 5.97 9.44 -6.87
C ILE A 68 6.55 9.66 -5.48
N GLN A 69 7.88 9.65 -5.30
CA GLN A 69 8.51 9.91 -4.00
C GLN A 69 8.12 11.29 -3.44
N ILE A 70 8.26 12.35 -4.25
CA ILE A 70 7.97 13.72 -3.82
C ILE A 70 6.47 13.90 -3.58
N ARG A 71 5.63 13.24 -4.38
CA ARG A 71 4.19 13.23 -4.16
C ARG A 71 3.80 12.55 -2.87
N HIS A 72 4.32 11.35 -2.63
CA HIS A 72 4.07 10.60 -1.41
C HIS A 72 4.42 11.43 -0.18
N GLU A 73 5.61 12.05 -0.14
CA GLU A 73 6.02 12.92 0.97
C GLU A 73 5.00 14.04 1.24
N LYS A 74 4.55 14.72 0.18
CA LYS A 74 3.61 15.85 0.31
C LYS A 74 2.20 15.41 0.67
N GLU A 75 1.72 14.30 0.10
CA GLU A 75 0.42 13.74 0.42
C GLU A 75 0.36 13.22 1.87
N MET A 76 1.45 12.63 2.37
CA MET A 76 1.56 12.27 3.78
C MET A 76 1.58 13.48 4.72
N GLU A 77 2.13 14.62 4.29
CA GLU A 77 2.00 15.88 5.04
C GLU A 77 0.54 16.33 5.15
N TYR A 78 -0.24 16.25 4.06
CA TYR A 78 -1.67 16.57 4.08
C TYR A 78 -2.46 15.62 4.96
N GLN A 79 -2.15 14.31 4.96
CA GLN A 79 -2.78 13.36 5.86
C GLN A 79 -2.44 13.68 7.33
N ARG A 80 -1.18 13.97 7.66
CA ARG A 80 -0.82 14.39 9.04
C ARG A 80 -1.55 15.64 9.49
N GLN A 81 -1.72 16.63 8.60
CA GLN A 81 -2.54 17.81 8.87
C GLN A 81 -4.00 17.41 9.14
N ALA A 82 -4.58 16.55 8.31
CA ALA A 82 -5.94 16.06 8.49
C ALA A 82 -6.14 15.35 9.85
N TYR A 83 -5.21 14.47 10.25
CA TYR A 83 -5.22 13.83 11.57
C TYR A 83 -5.11 14.85 12.71
N SER A 84 -4.26 15.88 12.56
CA SER A 84 -4.15 16.96 13.56
C SER A 84 -5.44 17.77 13.69
N GLU A 85 -6.22 17.93 12.63
CA GLU A 85 -7.53 18.59 12.69
C GLU A 85 -8.59 17.67 13.32
N LEU A 86 -8.59 16.38 12.98
CA LEU A 86 -9.47 15.38 13.61
C LEU A 86 -9.25 15.27 15.12
N ALA A 87 -8.00 15.36 15.58
CA ALA A 87 -7.66 15.32 17.01
C ALA A 87 -8.31 16.46 17.84
N LYS A 88 -8.75 17.54 17.20
CA LYS A 88 -9.44 18.66 17.86
C LYS A 88 -10.95 18.43 18.00
N ALA A 89 -11.49 17.32 17.48
CA ALA A 89 -12.94 17.09 17.38
C ALA A 89 -13.68 17.20 18.73
N SER A 90 -13.07 16.77 19.84
CA SER A 90 -13.68 16.91 21.17
C SER A 90 -13.86 18.36 21.63
N GLU A 91 -13.07 19.30 21.08
CA GLU A 91 -13.09 20.72 21.42
C GLU A 91 -14.01 21.52 20.49
N ILE A 92 -13.96 21.24 19.18
CA ILE A 92 -14.64 22.04 18.15
C ILE A 92 -15.86 21.35 17.51
N GLY A 93 -16.11 20.09 17.86
CA GLY A 93 -17.15 19.24 17.28
C GLY A 93 -16.70 18.51 16.02
N ALA A 94 -17.22 17.30 15.82
CA ALA A 94 -16.88 16.39 14.75
C ALA A 94 -17.04 17.02 13.35
N ALA A 95 -18.14 17.74 13.12
CA ALA A 95 -18.40 18.35 11.82
C ALA A 95 -17.37 19.41 11.42
N GLN A 96 -16.92 20.24 12.37
CA GLN A 96 -15.91 21.27 12.12
C GLN A 96 -14.53 20.64 11.91
N ALA A 97 -14.16 19.66 12.74
CA ALA A 97 -12.91 18.91 12.61
C ALA A 97 -12.81 18.17 11.27
N ILE A 98 -13.88 17.49 10.85
CA ILE A 98 -13.97 16.83 9.54
C ILE A 98 -13.84 17.83 8.39
N ALA A 99 -14.52 18.98 8.47
CA ALA A 99 -14.42 20.00 7.43
C ALA A 99 -12.98 20.53 7.27
N ALA A 100 -12.27 20.77 8.39
CA ALA A 100 -10.87 21.18 8.37
C ALA A 100 -9.95 20.06 7.85
N ALA A 101 -10.19 18.81 8.23
CA ALA A 101 -9.45 17.66 7.74
C ALA A 101 -9.62 17.46 6.22
N ARG A 102 -10.84 17.62 5.69
CA ARG A 102 -11.13 17.62 4.25
C ARG A 102 -10.38 18.70 3.50
N GLU A 103 -10.36 19.92 4.04
CA GLU A 103 -9.63 21.02 3.43
C GLU A 103 -8.12 20.74 3.38
N ALA A 104 -7.55 20.12 4.42
CA ALA A 104 -6.16 19.67 4.41
C ALA A 104 -5.89 18.67 3.28
N LEU A 105 -6.73 17.64 3.12
CA LEU A 105 -6.60 16.61 2.07
C LEU A 105 -6.83 17.17 0.65
N ALA A 106 -7.75 18.12 0.49
CA ALA A 106 -8.09 18.76 -0.80
C ALA A 106 -6.92 19.55 -1.42
N GLN A 107 -5.87 19.85 -0.65
CA GLN A 107 -4.67 20.49 -1.17
C GLN A 107 -4.01 19.70 -2.31
N ALA A 108 -4.10 18.36 -2.30
CA ALA A 108 -3.55 17.51 -3.35
C ALA A 108 -4.16 17.78 -4.75
N ASP A 109 -5.40 18.27 -4.81
CA ASP A 109 -6.06 18.59 -6.09
C ASP A 109 -5.72 20.01 -6.59
N ARG A 110 -5.32 20.90 -5.67
CA ARG A 110 -5.09 22.32 -5.93
C ARG A 110 -3.61 22.62 -6.19
N ILE A 111 -2.72 21.92 -5.49
CA ILE A 111 -1.28 22.13 -5.56
C ILE A 111 -0.68 21.09 -6.50
N ARG A 112 -0.22 21.54 -7.67
CA ARG A 112 0.51 20.67 -8.60
C ARG A 112 1.93 20.41 -8.06
N ILE A 113 2.15 19.21 -7.53
CA ILE A 113 3.46 18.78 -7.05
C ILE A 113 4.37 18.51 -8.25
N ARG A 114 5.57 19.12 -8.28
CA ARG A 114 6.60 18.96 -9.33
C ARG A 114 6.03 18.87 -10.76
N PRO A 115 5.35 19.94 -11.24
CA PRO A 115 4.74 19.94 -12.56
C PRO A 115 5.78 19.73 -13.67
N ASP A 116 7.04 20.06 -13.44
CA ASP A 116 8.16 19.79 -14.35
C ASP A 116 8.40 18.29 -14.56
N LEU A 117 8.30 17.46 -13.52
CA LEU A 117 8.44 16.01 -13.63
C LEU A 117 7.20 15.39 -14.29
N ARG A 118 6.01 15.87 -13.93
CA ARG A 118 4.76 15.39 -14.52
C ARG A 118 4.69 15.67 -16.02
N LEU A 119 5.10 16.87 -16.44
CA LEU A 119 5.24 17.24 -17.84
C LEU A 119 6.30 16.39 -18.54
N ARG A 120 7.41 16.08 -17.85
CA ARG A 120 8.46 15.22 -18.41
C ARG A 120 7.96 13.80 -18.67
N LEU A 121 7.12 13.25 -17.79
CA LEU A 121 6.46 11.95 -18.01
C LEU A 121 5.54 11.96 -19.23
N GLU A 122 4.77 13.04 -19.43
CA GLU A 122 3.91 13.22 -20.61
C GLU A 122 4.71 13.26 -21.90
N GLN A 123 5.79 14.04 -21.93
CA GLN A 123 6.68 14.14 -23.08
C GLN A 123 7.28 12.78 -23.44
N LEU A 124 7.89 12.11 -22.46
CA LEU A 124 8.47 10.78 -22.65
C LEU A 124 7.42 9.74 -23.07
N GLY A 125 6.18 9.87 -22.58
CA GLY A 125 5.08 9.02 -23.00
C GLY A 125 4.77 9.18 -24.48
N VAL A 126 4.64 10.41 -24.97
CA VAL A 126 4.42 10.69 -26.40
C VAL A 126 5.60 10.22 -27.25
N ASP A 127 6.83 10.44 -26.79
CA ASP A 127 8.05 9.99 -27.48
C ASP A 127 8.10 8.45 -27.59
N LEU A 128 7.76 7.74 -26.51
CA LEU A 128 7.69 6.27 -26.49
C LEU A 128 6.54 5.74 -27.33
N GLN A 129 5.42 6.45 -27.38
CA GLN A 129 4.34 6.10 -28.29
C GLN A 129 4.79 6.22 -29.75
N ALA A 130 5.44 7.33 -30.12
CA ALA A 130 5.95 7.52 -31.47
C ALA A 130 7.03 6.49 -31.83
N SER A 131 7.89 6.14 -30.86
CA SER A 131 9.05 5.27 -31.11
C SER A 131 8.67 3.78 -31.19
N ILE A 132 7.79 3.30 -30.30
CA ILE A 132 7.48 1.86 -30.16
C ILE A 132 5.99 1.56 -29.95
N GLY A 133 5.10 2.55 -30.02
CA GLY A 133 3.68 2.36 -29.82
C GLY A 133 3.27 2.11 -28.37
N TYR A 134 4.08 2.53 -27.39
CA TYR A 134 3.76 2.31 -25.97
C TYR A 134 2.49 3.08 -25.57
N GLN A 135 1.44 2.36 -25.19
CA GLN A 135 0.14 2.88 -24.78
C GLN A 135 0.09 3.19 -23.27
N MET A 136 0.60 4.36 -22.85
CA MET A 136 0.70 4.73 -21.43
C MET A 136 -0.58 5.30 -20.80
N SER A 137 -1.67 5.44 -21.55
CA SER A 137 -2.98 5.87 -21.07
C SER A 137 -4.10 5.22 -21.91
N VAL A 138 -5.30 5.08 -21.35
CA VAL A 138 -6.51 4.75 -22.13
C VAL A 138 -6.98 5.93 -22.98
N ARG A 139 -6.61 7.15 -22.60
CA ARG A 139 -6.99 8.38 -23.30
C ARG A 139 -6.13 8.56 -24.55
N GLU A 140 -6.61 9.42 -25.45
CA GLU A 140 -5.81 9.91 -26.57
C GLU A 140 -4.51 10.56 -26.07
N PRO A 141 -3.39 10.44 -26.80
CA PRO A 141 -3.22 9.69 -28.06
C PRO A 141 -3.02 8.17 -27.90
N TYR A 142 -2.87 7.66 -26.68
CA TYR A 142 -2.34 6.32 -26.37
C TYR A 142 -3.30 5.15 -26.65
N ARG A 143 -4.60 5.33 -26.33
CA ARG A 143 -5.68 4.36 -26.59
C ARG A 143 -5.40 2.95 -26.06
N ALA A 144 -4.79 2.83 -24.88
CA ALA A 144 -4.67 1.54 -24.20
C ALA A 144 -6.06 0.92 -24.00
N ARG A 145 -6.16 -0.41 -24.09
CA ARG A 145 -7.46 -1.11 -23.97
C ARG A 145 -8.15 -0.87 -22.62
N ASN A 146 -7.38 -0.84 -21.54
CA ASN A 146 -7.82 -0.51 -20.20
C ASN A 146 -6.59 -0.14 -19.34
N PRO A 147 -6.78 0.41 -18.13
CA PRO A 147 -5.67 0.91 -17.33
C PRO A 147 -4.74 -0.17 -16.74
N GLU A 148 -5.16 -1.43 -16.71
CA GLU A 148 -4.32 -2.54 -16.26
C GLU A 148 -3.24 -2.90 -17.28
N ARG A 149 -3.42 -2.50 -18.55
CA ARG A 149 -2.52 -2.84 -19.67
C ARG A 149 -1.38 -1.84 -19.84
N GLY A 150 -0.68 -1.53 -18.75
CA GLY A 150 0.50 -0.66 -18.77
C GLY A 150 0.21 0.84 -18.93
N ALA A 151 -1.03 1.27 -18.64
CA ALA A 151 -1.45 2.66 -18.74
C ALA A 151 -0.98 3.49 -17.52
N LEU A 152 0.34 3.60 -17.36
CA LEU A 152 0.98 4.18 -16.16
C LEU A 152 0.56 5.63 -15.89
N LEU A 153 0.31 6.44 -16.93
CA LEU A 153 -0.08 7.84 -16.77
C LEU A 153 -1.50 7.99 -16.18
N ASP A 154 -2.38 7.00 -16.36
CA ASP A 154 -3.71 7.00 -15.72
C ASP A 154 -3.63 6.71 -14.22
N LYS A 155 -2.50 6.20 -13.75
CA LYS A 155 -2.27 5.86 -12.34
C LYS A 155 -1.32 6.82 -11.63
N ALA A 156 -0.53 7.59 -12.39
CA ALA A 156 0.47 8.52 -11.88
C ALA A 156 -0.10 9.53 -10.88
N ASP A 157 -1.40 9.83 -11.01
CA ASP A 157 -2.06 10.84 -10.20
C ASP A 157 -2.90 10.31 -9.03
N ARG A 158 -2.91 8.99 -8.80
CA ARG A 158 -3.70 8.36 -7.73
C ARG A 158 -3.22 8.80 -6.34
N PRO A 159 -4.13 8.92 -5.36
CA PRO A 159 -3.75 9.16 -3.97
C PRO A 159 -2.81 8.07 -3.46
N LEU A 160 -1.73 8.49 -2.79
CA LEU A 160 -0.67 7.64 -2.24
C LEU A 160 -0.80 7.47 -0.72
N ASN A 161 -2.01 7.67 -0.18
CA ASN A 161 -2.29 7.72 1.24
C ASN A 161 -3.76 7.33 1.54
N ASP A 162 -4.20 7.49 2.79
CA ASP A 162 -5.55 7.09 3.23
C ASP A 162 -6.68 8.04 2.77
N ARG A 163 -6.40 9.06 1.94
CA ARG A 163 -7.41 10.07 1.56
C ARG A 163 -8.72 9.47 1.05
N PRO A 164 -8.76 8.50 0.11
CA PRO A 164 -10.03 7.92 -0.35
C PRO A 164 -10.86 7.30 0.78
N TRP A 165 -10.20 6.60 1.71
CA TRP A 165 -10.82 5.99 2.86
C TRP A 165 -11.31 7.03 3.87
N LEU A 166 -10.48 8.02 4.20
CA LEU A 166 -10.83 9.10 5.12
C LEU A 166 -12.05 9.87 4.63
N GLU A 167 -12.10 10.25 3.36
CA GLU A 167 -13.24 10.97 2.78
C GLU A 167 -14.55 10.17 2.88
N ASN A 168 -14.48 8.86 2.63
CA ASN A 168 -15.62 7.96 2.78
C ASN A 168 -16.04 7.79 4.24
N ARG A 169 -15.09 7.65 5.17
CA ARG A 169 -15.36 7.61 6.61
C ARG A 169 -15.97 8.91 7.11
N PHE A 170 -15.54 10.06 6.60
CA PHE A 170 -16.12 11.35 6.95
C PHE A 170 -17.61 11.43 6.58
N ASP A 171 -18.00 10.96 5.39
CA ASP A 171 -19.41 10.91 5.00
C ASP A 171 -20.23 10.01 5.94
N GLN A 172 -19.71 8.82 6.27
CA GLN A 172 -20.35 7.90 7.21
C GLN A 172 -20.51 8.51 8.61
N ILE A 173 -19.47 9.19 9.10
CA ILE A 173 -19.47 9.83 10.41
C ILE A 173 -20.48 10.98 10.45
N LEU A 174 -20.49 11.86 9.44
CA LEU A 174 -21.41 12.98 9.39
C LEU A 174 -22.88 12.55 9.35
N ALA A 175 -23.15 11.36 8.79
CA ALA A 175 -24.48 10.75 8.75
C ALA A 175 -24.97 10.20 10.11
N LEU A 176 -24.09 9.99 11.10
CA LEU A 176 -24.49 9.58 12.45
C LEU A 176 -25.31 10.68 13.13
N GLU A 177 -26.34 10.31 13.89
CA GLU A 177 -27.25 11.28 14.52
C GLU A 177 -26.64 11.97 15.74
N LYS A 178 -25.85 11.23 16.53
CA LYS A 178 -25.35 11.72 17.83
C LYS A 178 -23.90 12.15 17.75
N GLU A 179 -23.60 13.30 18.35
CA GLU A 179 -22.23 13.82 18.42
C GLU A 179 -21.27 12.84 19.12
N GLY A 180 -21.71 12.18 20.19
CA GLY A 180 -20.88 11.19 20.88
C GLY A 180 -20.48 10.00 19.99
N GLU A 181 -21.37 9.55 19.10
CA GLU A 181 -21.09 8.48 18.14
C GLU A 181 -20.09 8.96 17.07
N ARG A 182 -20.20 10.22 16.64
CA ARG A 182 -19.24 10.83 15.71
C ARG A 182 -17.85 10.94 16.30
N LEU A 183 -17.76 11.41 17.54
CA LEU A 183 -16.49 11.53 18.26
C LEU A 183 -15.84 10.16 18.46
N ALA A 184 -16.61 9.13 18.83
CA ALA A 184 -16.11 7.77 18.95
C ALA A 184 -15.59 7.21 17.60
N ALA A 185 -16.28 7.51 16.50
CA ALA A 185 -15.84 7.07 15.18
C ALA A 185 -14.60 7.84 14.67
N ILE A 186 -14.43 9.11 15.05
CA ILE A 186 -13.18 9.86 14.82
C ILE A 186 -12.05 9.29 15.66
N ASP A 187 -12.30 8.98 16.93
CA ASP A 187 -11.31 8.35 17.82
C ASP A 187 -10.82 7.01 17.25
N GLN A 188 -11.70 6.21 16.66
CA GLN A 188 -11.32 4.99 15.94
C GLN A 188 -10.37 5.26 14.76
N ILE A 189 -10.52 6.37 14.03
CA ILE A 189 -9.59 6.75 12.95
C ILE A 189 -8.23 7.12 13.53
N LEU A 190 -8.22 7.87 14.63
CA LEU A 190 -7.00 8.37 15.27
C LEU A 190 -6.18 7.26 15.93
N ASN A 191 -6.85 6.24 16.46
CA ASN A 191 -6.25 5.10 17.16
C ASN A 191 -6.37 3.79 16.36
N TRP A 192 -6.41 3.86 15.02
CA TRP A 192 -6.68 2.71 14.16
C TRP A 192 -5.68 1.56 14.37
N ASP A 193 -4.40 1.91 14.44
CA ASP A 193 -3.26 1.00 14.59
C ASP A 193 -2.88 0.74 16.05
N ASP A 194 -3.58 1.33 17.03
CA ASP A 194 -3.33 1.12 18.46
C ASP A 194 -4.12 -0.12 18.97
N PRO A 195 -3.46 -1.23 19.33
CA PRO A 195 -4.12 -2.40 19.91
C PRO A 195 -4.38 -2.26 21.41
N GLY A 196 -3.99 -1.14 22.03
CA GLY A 196 -4.04 -0.91 23.46
C GLY A 196 -2.87 -1.54 24.24
N PRO A 197 -2.75 -1.24 25.56
CA PRO A 197 -1.64 -1.71 26.38
C PRO A 197 -1.49 -3.24 26.40
N GLY A 198 -0.31 -3.72 26.01
CA GLY A 198 -0.01 -5.16 25.95
C GLY A 198 -0.63 -5.88 24.76
N GLY A 199 -1.16 -5.13 23.79
CA GLY A 199 -1.55 -5.62 22.48
C GLY A 199 -0.45 -5.43 21.42
N PHE A 200 -0.70 -6.00 20.24
CA PHE A 200 0.19 -6.00 19.08
C PHE A 200 -0.59 -5.65 17.82
N TYR A 201 0.07 -5.00 16.88
CA TYR A 201 -0.47 -4.64 15.56
C TYR A 201 0.54 -5.03 14.49
N ASP A 202 0.03 -5.63 13.40
CA ASP A 202 0.77 -5.98 12.21
C ASP A 202 0.01 -5.47 10.98
N ASP A 203 0.68 -4.64 10.18
CA ASP A 203 0.30 -4.35 8.79
C ASP A 203 1.08 -5.33 7.91
N LEU A 204 0.41 -6.43 7.54
CA LEU A 204 1.04 -7.58 6.91
C LEU A 204 1.42 -7.32 5.45
N GLY A 205 0.85 -6.30 4.82
CA GLY A 205 1.25 -5.84 3.49
C GLY A 205 2.56 -5.05 3.50
N ASN A 206 2.95 -4.53 4.66
CA ASN A 206 4.07 -3.62 4.79
C ASN A 206 5.31 -4.31 5.36
N ALA A 207 6.37 -4.35 4.53
CA ALA A 207 7.67 -4.93 4.88
C ALA A 207 8.24 -4.51 6.24
N THR A 208 7.94 -3.29 6.69
CA THR A 208 8.48 -2.69 7.91
C THR A 208 7.55 -2.77 9.13
N LEU A 209 6.30 -3.22 8.96
CA LEU A 209 5.27 -3.27 10.00
C LEU A 209 4.66 -4.66 10.20
N GLN A 210 5.42 -5.70 9.84
CA GLN A 210 5.04 -7.12 9.99
C GLN A 210 5.93 -7.90 10.99
N PRO A 211 6.19 -7.39 12.22
CA PRO A 211 7.16 -7.99 13.15
C PRO A 211 6.82 -9.43 13.57
N HIS A 212 5.54 -9.83 13.51
CA HIS A 212 5.10 -11.18 13.91
C HIS A 212 4.87 -12.12 12.74
N LEU A 213 5.01 -11.67 11.49
CA LEU A 213 4.88 -12.55 10.33
C LEU A 213 5.97 -13.65 10.35
N VAL A 214 5.54 -14.90 10.34
CA VAL A 214 6.44 -16.04 10.22
C VAL A 214 6.87 -16.16 8.77
N ARG A 215 8.18 -16.03 8.50
CA ARG A 215 8.77 -16.32 7.18
C ARG A 215 9.24 -17.77 7.15
N GLN A 216 8.45 -18.64 6.50
CA GLN A 216 8.72 -20.07 6.44
C GLN A 216 9.98 -20.43 5.64
N THR A 217 10.35 -19.58 4.67
CA THR A 217 11.52 -19.77 3.80
C THR A 217 12.24 -18.45 3.55
N THR A 218 13.50 -18.53 3.13
CA THR A 218 14.23 -17.39 2.56
C THR A 218 14.16 -17.38 1.04
N TRP A 219 14.55 -16.25 0.43
CA TRP A 219 14.64 -16.14 -1.03
C TRP A 219 15.65 -17.15 -1.63
N GLU A 220 16.75 -17.45 -0.94
CA GLU A 220 17.75 -18.42 -1.42
C GLU A 220 17.21 -19.86 -1.48
N GLU A 221 16.34 -20.21 -0.52
CA GLU A 221 15.72 -21.53 -0.42
C GLU A 221 14.50 -21.65 -1.35
N ASP A 222 13.75 -20.56 -1.50
CA ASP A 222 12.51 -20.48 -2.26
C ASP A 222 12.42 -19.17 -3.06
N PRO A 223 13.13 -19.06 -4.20
CA PRO A 223 13.21 -17.81 -4.97
C PRO A 223 11.87 -17.34 -5.55
N MET A 224 10.86 -18.21 -5.56
CA MET A 224 9.49 -17.91 -6.01
C MET A 224 8.51 -17.77 -4.83
N PHE A 225 8.99 -17.92 -3.59
CA PHE A 225 8.20 -17.94 -2.37
C PHE A 225 6.94 -18.83 -2.49
N ILE A 226 7.06 -20.02 -3.07
CA ILE A 226 5.95 -20.98 -3.21
C ILE A 226 5.50 -21.50 -1.85
N THR A 227 6.45 -21.64 -0.92
CA THR A 227 6.30 -22.19 0.42
C THR A 227 6.49 -21.16 1.53
N GLY A 228 6.92 -19.94 1.18
CA GLY A 228 6.97 -18.77 2.06
C GLY A 228 5.85 -17.76 1.79
N PRO A 229 5.77 -16.70 2.62
CA PRO A 229 4.86 -15.60 2.38
C PRO A 229 5.45 -14.61 1.36
N GLN A 230 4.57 -13.90 0.68
CA GLN A 230 4.85 -12.87 -0.32
C GLN A 230 4.04 -11.62 0.00
N GLU A 231 4.48 -10.47 -0.50
CA GLU A 231 3.66 -9.27 -0.50
C GLU A 231 2.79 -9.26 -1.76
N ALA A 232 1.48 -9.24 -1.57
CA ALA A 232 0.50 -9.06 -2.63
C ALA A 232 -0.02 -7.63 -2.61
N HIS A 233 -0.41 -7.11 -3.76
CA HIS A 233 -1.10 -5.82 -3.85
C HIS A 233 -2.35 -5.94 -4.73
N TYR A 234 -3.45 -5.37 -4.26
CA TYR A 234 -4.70 -5.28 -5.00
C TYR A 234 -5.44 -3.97 -4.70
N ARG A 235 -5.97 -3.36 -5.75
CA ARG A 235 -6.86 -2.19 -5.66
C ARG A 235 -7.86 -2.28 -6.80
N SER A 236 -9.15 -2.20 -6.50
CA SER A 236 -10.17 -2.19 -7.55
C SER A 236 -10.09 -0.92 -8.38
N LEU A 237 -10.45 -1.03 -9.66
CA LEU A 237 -10.49 0.08 -10.60
C LEU A 237 -11.62 -0.14 -11.60
N ASN A 238 -12.50 0.84 -11.72
CA ASN A 238 -13.43 0.88 -12.83
C ASN A 238 -12.65 1.25 -14.12
N ASN A 239 -12.66 0.34 -15.11
CA ASN A 239 -11.93 0.52 -16.36
C ASN A 239 -12.47 1.67 -17.24
N GLU A 240 -13.73 2.09 -17.04
CA GLU A 240 -14.37 3.16 -17.80
C GLU A 240 -14.21 4.52 -17.11
N THR A 241 -14.52 4.60 -15.81
CA THR A 241 -14.51 5.86 -15.06
C THR A 241 -13.16 6.18 -14.44
N LEU A 242 -12.26 5.19 -14.34
CA LEU A 242 -10.99 5.25 -13.61
C LEU A 242 -11.16 5.44 -12.09
N GLU A 243 -12.38 5.29 -11.58
CA GLU A 243 -12.67 5.37 -10.15
C GLU A 243 -12.07 4.18 -9.41
N ILE A 244 -11.52 4.47 -8.23
CA ILE A 244 -10.95 3.50 -7.30
C ILE A 244 -11.89 3.31 -6.12
N ASP A 245 -11.76 2.18 -5.45
CA ASP A 245 -12.41 1.90 -4.19
C ASP A 245 -11.86 2.79 -3.04
N PRO A 246 -12.72 3.19 -2.07
CA PRO A 246 -12.31 3.99 -0.92
C PRO A 246 -11.71 3.12 0.20
N LEU A 247 -10.81 2.21 -0.15
CA LEU A 247 -10.13 1.33 0.82
C LEU A 247 -8.99 2.08 1.52
N LYS A 248 -8.75 1.70 2.78
CA LYS A 248 -7.60 2.17 3.55
C LYS A 248 -6.32 1.73 2.84
N PHE A 249 -5.28 2.55 2.89
CA PHE A 249 -4.04 2.31 2.15
C PHE A 249 -3.36 1.00 2.58
N SER A 250 -3.30 0.73 3.89
CA SER A 250 -2.79 -0.53 4.48
C SER A 250 -3.65 -1.76 4.19
N TRP A 251 -4.78 -1.61 3.49
CA TRP A 251 -5.54 -2.77 3.02
C TRP A 251 -5.13 -3.19 1.62
N LEU A 252 -4.41 -2.35 0.88
CA LEU A 252 -4.15 -2.56 -0.55
C LEU A 252 -2.99 -3.51 -0.78
N ASP A 253 -2.11 -3.63 0.19
CA ASP A 253 -1.09 -4.66 0.30
C ASP A 253 -1.47 -5.70 1.37
N GLN A 254 -0.97 -6.92 1.20
CA GLN A 254 -1.26 -8.05 2.09
C GLN A 254 -0.08 -9.00 2.17
N ALA A 255 0.05 -9.70 3.29
CA ALA A 255 0.80 -10.95 3.26
C ALA A 255 -0.04 -12.01 2.53
N GLN A 256 0.61 -12.68 1.59
CA GLN A 256 0.03 -13.74 0.77
C GLN A 256 0.86 -15.01 0.87
N THR A 257 0.21 -16.16 0.97
CA THR A 257 0.82 -17.46 0.68
C THR A 257 0.18 -18.06 -0.56
N LEU A 258 0.87 -19.01 -1.22
CA LEU A 258 0.35 -19.67 -2.42
C LEU A 258 -0.18 -21.08 -2.11
N TYR A 259 -1.18 -21.49 -2.89
CA TYR A 259 -1.77 -22.82 -2.82
C TYR A 259 -2.27 -23.15 -1.39
N GLY A 260 -1.96 -24.34 -0.86
CA GLY A 260 -2.36 -24.75 0.49
C GLY A 260 -1.38 -24.36 1.60
N VAL A 261 -0.40 -23.50 1.33
CA VAL A 261 0.56 -23.08 2.36
C VAL A 261 -0.14 -22.13 3.34
N PRO A 262 -0.14 -22.43 4.65
CA PRO A 262 -0.77 -21.56 5.63
C PRO A 262 0.01 -20.25 5.78
N LEU A 263 -0.71 -19.13 5.91
CA LEU A 263 -0.14 -17.87 6.34
C LEU A 263 -0.08 -17.85 7.86
N LYS A 264 1.04 -17.45 8.45
CA LYS A 264 1.27 -17.59 9.89
C LYS A 264 1.81 -16.32 10.53
N VAL A 265 1.29 -15.97 11.70
CA VAL A 265 1.91 -14.99 12.60
C VAL A 265 2.17 -15.64 13.96
N ALA A 266 3.23 -15.23 14.64
CA ALA A 266 3.62 -15.77 15.94
C ALA A 266 3.93 -14.67 16.94
N TYR A 267 3.22 -14.69 18.06
CA TYR A 267 3.37 -13.77 19.18
C TYR A 267 4.10 -14.47 20.33
N LYS A 268 4.90 -13.68 21.06
CA LYS A 268 5.66 -14.12 22.23
C LYS A 268 5.47 -13.13 23.36
N ASP A 269 5.85 -13.53 24.57
CA ASP A 269 5.83 -12.70 25.77
C ASP A 269 4.42 -12.18 26.12
N LEU A 270 3.40 -12.99 25.83
CA LEU A 270 2.01 -12.73 26.23
C LEU A 270 1.84 -12.89 27.73
N ASP A 271 0.92 -12.14 28.33
CA ASP A 271 0.52 -12.28 29.73
C ASP A 271 -0.29 -13.58 29.89
N PRO A 272 0.25 -14.62 30.56
CA PRO A 272 -0.42 -15.90 30.69
C PRO A 272 -1.69 -15.86 31.55
N SER A 273 -1.97 -14.75 32.23
CA SER A 273 -3.19 -14.55 33.01
C SER A 273 -4.29 -13.79 32.26
N ALA A 274 -3.95 -13.13 31.15
CA ALA A 274 -4.87 -12.25 30.43
C ALA A 274 -5.71 -12.97 29.37
N GLU A 275 -6.85 -12.41 29.03
CA GLU A 275 -7.60 -12.83 27.84
C GLU A 275 -7.21 -11.97 26.64
N TYR A 276 -7.33 -12.56 25.46
CA TYR A 276 -6.96 -11.91 24.21
C TYR A 276 -8.09 -11.99 23.19
N ARG A 277 -8.10 -11.03 22.29
CA ARG A 277 -8.96 -10.98 21.12
C ARG A 277 -8.11 -10.69 19.89
N VAL A 278 -8.34 -11.41 18.80
CA VAL A 278 -7.77 -11.07 17.51
C VAL A 278 -8.77 -10.23 16.72
N ARG A 279 -8.28 -9.14 16.13
CA ARG A 279 -8.98 -8.37 15.09
C ARG A 279 -8.24 -8.58 13.79
N VAL A 280 -8.95 -8.82 12.69
CA VAL A 280 -8.33 -9.11 11.39
C VAL A 280 -9.04 -8.34 10.29
N THR A 281 -8.27 -7.69 9.43
CA THR A 281 -8.76 -7.19 8.14
C THR A 281 -8.40 -8.20 7.06
N TYR A 282 -9.42 -8.88 6.56
CA TYR A 282 -9.30 -9.73 5.37
C TYR A 282 -9.51 -8.87 4.13
N PHE A 283 -8.57 -8.93 3.20
CA PHE A 283 -8.71 -8.37 1.88
C PHE A 283 -7.71 -9.03 0.94
N GLY A 284 -7.95 -8.96 -0.37
CA GLY A 284 -7.03 -9.44 -1.39
C GLY A 284 -7.74 -9.79 -2.68
N ARG A 285 -6.99 -9.80 -3.79
CA ARG A 285 -7.52 -10.03 -5.14
C ARG A 285 -8.42 -11.26 -5.29
N TYR A 286 -8.12 -12.34 -4.56
CA TYR A 286 -8.75 -13.63 -4.79
C TYR A 286 -9.97 -13.90 -3.91
N HIS A 287 -10.19 -13.10 -2.85
CA HIS A 287 -11.30 -13.29 -1.92
C HIS A 287 -11.41 -14.75 -1.43
N SER A 288 -10.27 -15.42 -1.23
CA SER A 288 -10.22 -16.85 -0.90
C SER A 288 -10.81 -17.09 0.50
N PRO A 289 -11.73 -18.06 0.68
CA PRO A 289 -12.17 -18.45 2.02
C PRO A 289 -11.04 -19.14 2.79
N MET A 290 -10.85 -18.72 4.03
CA MET A 290 -9.83 -19.23 4.95
C MET A 290 -10.45 -19.62 6.29
N ARG A 291 -9.86 -20.61 6.95
CA ARG A 291 -10.08 -20.85 8.38
C ARG A 291 -8.92 -20.27 9.20
N LEU A 292 -9.19 -19.82 10.42
CA LEU A 292 -8.17 -19.34 11.35
C LEU A 292 -8.03 -20.32 12.51
N VAL A 293 -6.83 -20.84 12.71
CA VAL A 293 -6.49 -21.82 13.74
C VAL A 293 -5.38 -21.26 14.62
N ALA A 294 -5.54 -21.36 15.93
CA ALA A 294 -4.50 -21.07 16.91
C ALA A 294 -3.78 -22.36 17.33
N ASP A 295 -2.45 -22.29 17.47
CA ASP A 295 -1.56 -23.37 17.90
C ASP A 295 -1.78 -24.73 17.20
N GLY A 296 -2.21 -24.67 15.94
CA GLY A 296 -2.36 -25.83 15.05
C GLY A 296 -3.64 -26.66 15.20
N ASP A 297 -4.40 -26.54 16.30
CA ASP A 297 -5.61 -27.34 16.51
C ASP A 297 -6.82 -26.59 17.11
N ILE A 298 -6.67 -25.32 17.49
CA ILE A 298 -7.72 -24.51 18.11
C ILE A 298 -8.39 -23.64 17.07
N GLU A 299 -9.53 -24.08 16.53
CA GLU A 299 -10.30 -23.25 15.57
C GLU A 299 -10.83 -21.97 16.25
N ILE A 300 -10.46 -20.82 15.69
CA ILE A 300 -10.95 -19.49 16.08
C ILE A 300 -12.19 -19.15 15.25
N HIS A 301 -12.12 -19.39 13.94
CA HIS A 301 -13.30 -19.40 13.06
C HIS A 301 -13.10 -20.35 11.88
N GLY A 302 -14.21 -20.89 11.38
CA GLY A 302 -14.27 -21.71 10.18
C GLY A 302 -14.11 -20.89 8.88
N PRO A 303 -14.48 -21.47 7.72
CA PRO A 303 -14.32 -20.82 6.41
C PRO A 303 -14.98 -19.43 6.34
N MET A 304 -14.18 -18.41 6.04
CA MET A 304 -14.64 -17.02 5.90
C MET A 304 -13.81 -16.27 4.86
N THR A 305 -14.44 -15.34 4.13
CA THR A 305 -13.79 -14.42 3.19
C THR A 305 -13.71 -13.02 3.80
N ASP A 306 -13.23 -12.04 3.03
CA ASP A 306 -13.40 -10.63 3.36
C ASP A 306 -14.88 -10.22 3.41
N SER A 307 -15.14 -9.16 4.18
CA SER A 307 -16.44 -8.53 4.34
C SER A 307 -16.74 -7.57 3.18
N ASP A 308 -18.02 -7.40 2.86
CA ASP A 308 -18.49 -6.36 1.92
C ASP A 308 -19.54 -5.47 2.62
N PRO A 309 -19.20 -4.20 2.94
CA PRO A 309 -17.92 -3.53 2.69
C PRO A 309 -16.78 -4.09 3.55
N VAL A 310 -15.53 -3.94 3.07
CA VAL A 310 -14.32 -4.38 3.77
C VAL A 310 -14.22 -3.68 5.13
N TRP A 311 -14.11 -4.48 6.19
CA TRP A 311 -14.01 -4.01 7.57
C TRP A 311 -13.36 -5.05 8.47
N PRO A 312 -12.60 -4.64 9.52
CA PRO A 312 -12.04 -5.58 10.48
C PRO A 312 -13.11 -6.40 11.20
N VAL A 313 -12.82 -7.68 11.43
CA VAL A 313 -13.65 -8.61 12.20
C VAL A 313 -12.91 -9.09 13.43
N GLU A 314 -13.63 -9.37 14.51
CA GLU A 314 -13.07 -9.68 15.82
C GLU A 314 -13.46 -11.07 16.33
N PHE A 315 -12.49 -11.79 16.92
CA PHE A 315 -12.69 -13.11 17.50
C PHE A 315 -11.97 -13.23 18.84
N ASP A 316 -12.66 -13.81 19.82
CA ASP A 316 -12.05 -14.13 21.10
C ASP A 316 -11.09 -15.32 20.95
N ILE A 317 -9.93 -15.23 21.60
CA ILE A 317 -8.93 -16.30 21.57
C ILE A 317 -9.13 -17.17 22.82
N PRO A 318 -9.35 -18.49 22.68
CA PRO A 318 -9.46 -19.39 23.82
C PRO A 318 -8.22 -19.32 24.71
N LYS A 319 -8.42 -19.25 26.04
CA LYS A 319 -7.32 -19.05 26.99
C LYS A 319 -6.20 -20.11 26.87
N LYS A 320 -6.57 -21.34 26.54
CA LYS A 320 -5.65 -22.45 26.29
C LYS A 320 -4.61 -22.18 25.19
N ALA A 321 -4.89 -21.26 24.26
CA ALA A 321 -3.96 -20.88 23.18
C ALA A 321 -2.96 -19.77 23.59
N THR A 322 -3.05 -19.25 24.82
CA THR A 322 -2.19 -18.14 25.29
C THR A 322 -1.64 -18.38 26.69
N GLU A 323 -1.98 -19.48 27.35
CA GLU A 323 -1.61 -19.77 28.74
C GLU A 323 -0.13 -20.11 28.93
N ASP A 324 0.61 -20.40 27.85
CA ASP A 324 2.05 -20.61 27.87
C ASP A 324 2.86 -19.34 27.53
N GLY A 325 2.17 -18.21 27.31
CA GLY A 325 2.78 -16.92 26.95
C GLY A 325 3.15 -16.80 25.47
N LYS A 326 2.73 -17.71 24.61
CA LYS A 326 2.94 -17.68 23.16
C LYS A 326 1.62 -17.91 22.44
N LEU A 327 1.59 -17.58 21.15
CA LEU A 327 0.44 -17.83 20.29
C LEU A 327 0.93 -17.89 18.83
N GLU A 328 0.66 -18.98 18.13
CA GLU A 328 0.73 -19.01 16.66
C GLU A 328 -0.69 -18.94 16.09
N LEU A 329 -0.93 -17.99 15.18
CA LEU A 329 -2.14 -17.94 14.37
C LEU A 329 -1.81 -18.41 12.95
N SER A 330 -2.63 -19.31 12.42
CA SER A 330 -2.48 -19.92 11.10
C SER A 330 -3.77 -19.74 10.31
N TRP A 331 -3.69 -18.98 9.21
CA TRP A 331 -4.74 -18.92 8.19
C TRP A 331 -4.51 -20.00 7.17
N GLU A 332 -5.51 -20.86 7.01
CA GLU A 332 -5.43 -22.02 6.14
C GLU A 332 -6.46 -21.93 5.03
N LEU A 333 -6.00 -22.12 3.79
CA LEU A 333 -6.83 -22.05 2.61
C LEU A 333 -7.89 -23.17 2.64
N VAL A 334 -9.15 -22.79 2.43
CA VAL A 334 -10.24 -23.76 2.22
C VAL A 334 -10.38 -24.06 0.72
N GLU A 335 -10.50 -23.01 -0.09
CA GLU A 335 -10.51 -23.09 -1.55
C GLU A 335 -10.01 -21.77 -2.17
N GLY A 336 -9.60 -21.78 -3.43
CA GLY A 336 -9.14 -20.58 -4.14
C GLY A 336 -7.63 -20.52 -4.32
N ARG A 337 -7.05 -19.32 -4.21
CA ARG A 337 -5.64 -19.03 -4.56
C ARG A 337 -4.89 -18.43 -3.39
N GLY A 338 -4.65 -19.28 -2.40
CA GLY A 338 -3.82 -18.96 -1.24
C GLY A 338 -4.48 -18.01 -0.25
N CYS A 339 -3.81 -17.80 0.88
CA CYS A 339 -4.28 -16.95 1.96
C CYS A 339 -3.87 -15.50 1.69
N GLN A 340 -4.74 -14.52 2.01
CA GLN A 340 -4.43 -13.09 1.92
C GLN A 340 -5.00 -12.37 3.14
N VAL A 341 -4.14 -11.74 3.94
CA VAL A 341 -4.53 -10.97 5.14
C VAL A 341 -3.80 -9.64 5.13
N ALA A 342 -4.55 -8.55 5.33
CA ALA A 342 -4.03 -7.19 5.27
C ALA A 342 -3.49 -6.72 6.63
N GLU A 343 -4.34 -6.75 7.66
CA GLU A 343 -3.99 -6.24 9.00
C GLU A 343 -4.42 -7.22 10.08
N VAL A 344 -3.65 -7.27 11.17
CA VAL A 344 -3.94 -8.09 12.36
C VAL A 344 -3.65 -7.27 13.61
N TRP A 345 -4.57 -7.31 14.57
CA TRP A 345 -4.32 -6.85 15.93
C TRP A 345 -4.54 -8.01 16.90
N LEU A 346 -3.61 -8.18 17.82
CA LEU A 346 -3.80 -9.00 19.00
C LEU A 346 -4.02 -8.08 20.19
N MET A 347 -5.25 -7.98 20.67
CA MET A 347 -5.65 -7.04 21.71
C MET A 347 -5.79 -7.77 23.05
N LYS A 348 -5.15 -7.23 24.09
CA LYS A 348 -5.33 -7.68 25.47
C LYS A 348 -6.65 -7.13 26.01
N LYS A 349 -7.45 -7.99 26.64
CA LYS A 349 -8.74 -7.62 27.25
C LYS A 349 -8.61 -7.07 28.66
#